data_AF-A0A1Q7MV61-F1
#
_entry.id   AF-A0A1Q7MV61-F1
#
_cell.length_a   1.000
_cell.length_b   1.000
_cell.length_c   1.000
_cell.angle_alpha   90.00
_cell.angle_beta   90.00
_cell.angle_gamma   90.00
#
_symmetry.space_group_name_H-M   'P 1'
#
loop_
_entity.id
_entity.type
_entity.pdbx_description
1 polymer ?
#
loop_
_entity_poly.entity_id
_entity_poly.type
_entity_poly.pdbx_seq_one_letter_code
_entity_poly.pdbx_strand_id
1 'polypeptide(L)' 'MFGVLTQLAAFGLILILFGAIYKKIFEWHISFWGEKTYGWHYDLMLIVMNLVIIFTDGGRFKLLN' A
#
# COMPACT_ATOMS: atom_id res chain seq x y z
N MET A 1 16.58 -15.35 8.33
CA MET A 1 16.42 -13.88 8.29
C MET A 1 14.94 -13.53 8.26
N PHE A 2 14.39 -13.21 9.44
CA PHE A 2 13.01 -12.78 9.66
C PHE A 2 12.71 -11.49 8.85
N GLY A 3 11.61 -11.47 8.10
CA GLY A 3 11.14 -10.31 7.31
C GLY A 3 10.46 -9.22 8.14
N VAL A 4 10.78 -9.11 9.43
CA VAL A 4 10.07 -8.21 10.37
C VAL A 4 10.27 -6.74 9.98
N LEU A 5 11.42 -6.37 9.43
CA LEU A 5 11.69 -5.00 8.99
C LEU A 5 10.87 -4.61 7.75
N THR A 6 10.66 -5.53 6.81
CA THR A 6 9.83 -5.29 5.62
C THR A 6 8.35 -5.22 5.97
N GLN A 7 7.88 -5.99 6.97
CA GLN A 7 6.52 -5.86 7.49
C GLN A 7 6.29 -4.51 8.16
N LEU A 8 7.21 -4.06 9.01
CA LEU A 8 7.13 -2.73 9.65
C LEU A 8 7.14 -1.59 8.62
N ALA A 9 7.99 -1.69 7.59
CA ALA A 9 8.01 -0.73 6.50
C ALA A 9 6.68 -0.72 5.71
N ALA A 10 6.11 -1.89 5.43
CA ALA A 10 4.81 -2.02 4.75
C ALA A 10 3.67 -1.38 5.57
N PHE A 11 3.66 -1.57 6.90
CA PHE A 11 2.72 -0.88 7.78
C PHE A 11 2.88 0.64 7.74
N GLY A 12 4.11 1.14 7.79
CA GLY A 12 4.40 2.57 7.66
C GLY A 12 3.91 3.15 6.34
N LEU A 13 4.14 2.42 5.24
CA LEU A 13 3.71 2.84 3.91
C LEU A 13 2.18 2.87 3.78
N ILE A 14 1.47 1.87 4.34
CA ILE A 14 0.01 1.84 4.37
C ILE A 14 -0.55 3.07 5.08
N LEU A 15 0.01 3.47 6.23
CA LEU A 15 -0.43 4.65 6.98
C LEU A 15 -0.29 5.94 6.16
N ILE A 16 0.83 6.10 5.43
CA ILE A 16 1.05 7.25 4.56
C ILE A 16 0.04 7.27 3.40
N LEU A 17 -0.21 6.12 2.78
CA LEU A 17 -1.16 6.00 1.67
C LEU A 17 -2.60 6.31 2.10
N PHE A 18 -3.01 5.91 3.31
CA PHE A 18 -4.30 6.30 3.86
C PHE A 18 -4.43 7.83 4.03
N GLY A 19 -3.37 8.50 4.51
CA GLY A 19 -3.33 9.96 4.57
C GLY A 19 -3.40 10.62 3.18
N ALA A 20 -2.73 10.05 2.19
CA ALA A 20 -2.79 10.53 0.81
C ALA A 20 -4.19 10.37 0.21
N ILE A 21 -4.86 9.22 0.42
CA ILE A 21 -6.24 9.00 -0.03
C ILE A 21 -7.19 10.00 0.63
N TYR A 22 -7.05 10.23 1.94
CA TYR A 22 -7.84 11.24 2.64
C TYR A 22 -7.71 12.61 1.97
N LYS A 23 -6.48 13.07 1.70
CA LYS A 23 -6.24 14.34 1.02
C LYS A 23 -6.86 14.37 -0.39
N LYS A 24 -6.70 13.29 -1.16
CA LYS A 24 -7.25 13.16 -2.51
C LYS A 24 -8.78 13.24 -2.53
N ILE A 25 -9.46 12.65 -1.55
CA ILE A 25 -10.93 12.63 -1.46
C ILE A 25 -11.46 13.98 -0.94
N PHE A 26 -10.92 14.48 0.18
CA PHE A 26 -11.51 15.61 0.91
C PHE A 26 -11.02 16.97 0.45
N GLU A 27 -9.75 17.10 0.06
CA GLU A 27 -9.16 18.39 -0.32
C GLU A 27 -9.11 18.55 -1.83
N TRP A 28 -8.80 17.48 -2.56
CA TRP A 28 -8.61 17.53 -4.02
C TRP A 28 -9.81 17.01 -4.82
N HIS A 29 -10.84 16.48 -4.16
CA HIS A 29 -12.07 15.95 -4.76
C HIS A 29 -11.82 15.02 -5.97
N ILE A 30 -10.75 14.24 -5.88
CA ILE A 30 -10.35 13.31 -6.93
C ILE A 30 -11.24 12.07 -6.88
N SER A 31 -11.88 11.75 -8.00
CA SER A 31 -12.71 10.54 -8.15
C SER A 31 -11.86 9.26 -8.14
N PHE A 32 -12.48 8.13 -7.79
CA PHE A 32 -11.80 6.82 -7.69
C PHE A 32 -11.03 6.45 -8.97
N TRP A 33 -11.67 6.54 -10.13
CA TRP A 33 -11.04 6.23 -11.41
C TRP A 33 -10.21 7.39 -11.98
N GLY A 34 -10.58 8.64 -11.69
CA GLY A 34 -9.90 9.87 -12.13
C GLY A 34 -9.86 10.03 -13.67
N GLU A 35 -10.06 11.24 -14.18
CA GLU A 35 -10.20 11.44 -15.63
C GLU A 35 -8.89 11.26 -16.42
N LYS A 36 -7.71 11.37 -15.78
CA LYS A 36 -6.40 11.44 -16.46
C LYS A 36 -5.26 10.75 -15.72
N THR A 37 -5.49 9.65 -15.01
CA THR A 37 -4.49 8.88 -14.20
C THR A 37 -4.32 9.35 -12.75
N TYR A 38 -5.04 10.38 -12.31
CA TYR A 38 -4.95 10.87 -10.94
C TYR A 38 -5.85 10.13 -9.94
N GLY A 39 -6.60 9.12 -10.38
CA GLY A 39 -7.53 8.39 -9.52
C GLY A 39 -6.83 7.71 -8.34
N TRP A 40 -7.46 7.74 -7.17
CA TRP A 40 -6.90 7.16 -5.95
C TRP A 40 -6.96 5.63 -5.89
N HIS A 41 -7.49 4.98 -6.94
CA HIS A 41 -7.47 3.52 -7.08
C HIS A 41 -6.05 2.92 -7.07
N TYR A 42 -5.05 3.66 -7.56
CA TYR A 42 -3.65 3.22 -7.48
C TYR A 42 -3.11 3.19 -6.03
N ASP A 43 -3.48 4.17 -5.20
CA ASP A 43 -3.12 4.17 -3.78
C ASP A 43 -3.74 2.96 -3.06
N LEU A 44 -4.99 2.64 -3.38
CA LEU A 44 -5.67 1.46 -2.84
C LEU A 44 -5.01 0.16 -3.29
N MET A 45 -4.60 0.06 -4.57
CA MET A 45 -3.84 -1.09 -5.07
C MET A 45 -2.53 -1.28 -4.30
N LEU A 46 -1.79 -0.19 -4.04
CA LEU A 46 -0.57 -0.21 -3.23
C LEU A 46 -0.83 -0.65 -1.79
N ILE A 47 -1.92 -0.20 -1.16
CA ILE A 47 -2.31 -0.66 0.18
C ILE A 47 -2.55 -2.18 0.18
N VAL A 48 -3.29 -2.70 -0.80
CA VAL A 48 -3.55 -4.14 -0.93
C VAL A 48 -2.26 -4.94 -1.12
N MET A 49 -1.32 -4.46 -1.95
CA MET A 49 -0.02 -5.10 -2.12
C MET A 49 0.78 -5.14 -0.81
N ASN A 50 0.77 -4.06 -0.03
CA ASN A 50 1.44 -4.03 1.27
C ASN A 50 0.78 -4.95 2.30
N LEU A 51 -0.55 -5.10 2.26
CA LEU A 51 -1.27 -6.08 3.09
C LEU A 51 -0.82 -7.51 2.75
N VAL A 52 -0.65 -7.84 1.46
CA VAL A 52 -0.10 -9.14 1.06
C VAL A 52 1.30 -9.35 1.65
N ILE A 53 2.18 -8.34 1.65
CA ILE A 53 3.51 -8.43 2.25
C ILE A 53 3.42 -8.71 3.76
N ILE A 54 2.50 -8.05 4.47
CA ILE A 54 2.27 -8.23 5.90
C ILE A 54 1.79 -9.66 6.20
N PHE A 55 0.76 -10.13 5.48
CA PHE A 55 0.13 -11.43 5.73
C PHE A 55 0.89 -12.63 5.15
N THR A 56 1.78 -12.41 4.18
CA THR A 56 2.60 -13.48 3.54
C THR A 56 4.00 -13.59 4.16
N ASP A 57 4.19 -13.00 5.34
CA ASP A 57 5.45 -13.01 6.11
C ASP A 57 6.66 -12.41 5.37
N GLY A 58 6.40 -11.45 4.46
CA GLY A 58 7.45 -10.88 3.59
C GLY A 58 8.17 -11.90 2.70
N GLY A 59 7.61 -13.10 2.52
CA GLY A 59 8.22 -14.23 1.82
C GLY A 59 8.47 -15.44 2.72
N ARG A 60 7.40 -16.10 3.16
CA ARG A 60 7.48 -17.45 3.74
C ARG A 60 8.00 -18.50 2.72
N PHE A 61 7.87 -18.20 1.42
CA PHE A 61 8.53 -18.90 0.32
C PHE A 61 9.85 -18.19 -0.01
N LYS A 62 10.89 -18.45 0.78
CA LYS A 62 12.25 -18.28 0.27
C LYS A 62 12.59 -19.56 -0.51
N LEU A 63 13.01 -19.42 -1.76
CA LEU A 63 13.90 -20.40 -2.37
C LEU A 63 15.22 -20.29 -1.62
N LEU A 64 15.30 -20.94 -0.45
CA LEU A 64 16.56 -21.24 0.21
C LEU A 64 17.20 -22.36 -0.60
N ASN A 65 18.33 -22.04 -1.23
CA ASN A 65 19.39 -23.02 -1.43
C ASN A 65 20.21 -23.09 -0.14
#